data_AF-A0A934CTL4-F1
#
_entry.id   AF-A0A934CTL4-F1
#
_cell.length_a   1.000
_cell.length_b   1.000
_cell.length_c   1.000
_cell.angle_alpha   90.00
_cell.angle_beta   90.00
_cell.angle_gamma   90.00
#
_symmetry.space_group_name_H-M   'P 1'
#
loop_
_entity.id
_entity.type
_entity.pdbx_description
1 polymer ?
#
loop_
_entity_poly.entity_id
_entity_poly.type
_entity_poly.pdbx_seq_one_letter_code
_entity_poly.pdbx_strand_id
1 'polypeptide(L)'
;MHHGYLSIIRMIETDLEFEKDAVRIYNEFAEKVSDPLLKEVFVEFAKAETGHVNGLQRLLQFIQDGEHEVKFYCPVCGWEVNFGRNPKIGDQARCRMCGVIFELIEIGGDYDIRRL
;
A
#
# COMPACT_ATOMS: atom_id res chain seq x y z
N MET A 1 3.44 -9.70 -14.37
CA MET A 1 4.12 -9.33 -13.12
C MET A 1 3.89 -7.84 -12.93
N HIS A 2 3.38 -7.42 -11.78
CA HIS A 2 3.22 -6.00 -11.46
C HIS A 2 4.60 -5.47 -11.08
N HIS A 3 5.25 -4.78 -12.01
CA HIS A 3 6.58 -4.19 -11.83
C HIS A 3 6.46 -2.89 -11.01
N GLY A 4 7.51 -2.56 -10.25
CA GLY A 4 7.60 -1.34 -9.46
C GLY A 4 6.97 -1.32 -8.07
N TYR A 5 6.05 -2.25 -7.75
CA TYR A 5 5.33 -2.28 -6.46
C TYR A 5 5.13 -3.70 -5.90
N LEU A 6 5.96 -4.66 -6.32
CA LEU A 6 5.74 -6.07 -5.99
C LEU A 6 5.65 -6.35 -4.48
N SER A 7 6.57 -5.78 -3.68
CA SER A 7 6.57 -5.99 -2.23
C SER A 7 5.35 -5.35 -1.56
N ILE A 8 4.98 -4.14 -1.97
CA ILE A 8 3.83 -3.40 -1.44
C ILE A 8 2.53 -4.14 -1.77
N ILE A 9 2.37 -4.60 -3.02
CA ILE A 9 1.21 -5.40 -3.43
C ILE A 9 1.10 -6.66 -2.57
N ARG A 10 2.19 -7.41 -2.40
CA ARG A 10 2.18 -8.63 -1.57
C ARG A 10 1.83 -8.35 -0.12
N MET A 11 2.31 -7.24 0.43
CA MET A 11 1.97 -6.82 1.79
C MET A 11 0.47 -6.51 1.91
N ILE A 12 -0.09 -5.75 0.96
CA ILE A 12 -1.53 -5.42 0.91
C ILE A 12 -2.38 -6.69 0.74
N GLU A 13 -1.99 -7.61 -0.14
CA GLU A 13 -2.69 -8.88 -0.34
C GLU A 13 -2.67 -9.75 0.93
N THR A 14 -1.54 -9.80 1.62
CA THR A 14 -1.41 -10.53 2.89
C THR A 14 -2.31 -9.91 3.96
N ASP A 15 -2.27 -8.59 4.10
CA ASP A 15 -3.10 -7.84 5.06
C ASP A 15 -4.59 -8.01 4.77
N LEU A 16 -4.97 -7.99 3.49
CA LEU A 16 -6.35 -8.21 3.06
C LEU A 16 -6.90 -9.58 3.48
N GLU A 17 -6.08 -10.63 3.42
CA GLU A 17 -6.48 -11.96 3.90
C GLU A 17 -6.61 -12.00 5.42
N PHE A 18 -5.71 -11.35 6.17
CA PHE A 18 -5.83 -11.20 7.63
C PHE A 18 -7.13 -10.50 8.02
N GLU A 19 -7.47 -9.39 7.36
CA GLU A 19 -8.67 -8.62 7.65
C GLU A 19 -9.95 -9.42 7.33
N LYS A 20 -9.98 -10.17 6.23
CA LYS A 20 -11.10 -11.08 5.92
C LYS A 20 -11.27 -12.16 6.98
N ASP A 21 -10.17 -12.73 7.46
CA ASP A 21 -10.20 -13.70 8.56
C ASP A 21 -10.69 -13.07 9.86
N ALA A 22 -10.27 -11.84 10.17
CA ALA A 22 -10.71 -11.11 11.35
C ALA A 22 -12.22 -10.82 11.30
N VAL A 23 -12.76 -10.38 10.15
CA VAL A 23 -14.22 -10.24 9.94
C VAL A 23 -14.94 -11.55 10.26
N ARG A 24 -14.47 -12.68 9.70
CA ARG A 24 -15.09 -13.99 9.94
C ARG A 24 -15.03 -14.37 11.42
N ILE A 25 -13.86 -14.26 12.06
CA ILE A 25 -13.63 -14.64 13.45
C ILE A 25 -14.49 -13.81 14.41
N TYR A 26 -14.54 -12.49 14.24
CA TYR A 26 -15.34 -11.64 15.13
C TYR A 26 -16.84 -11.89 14.97
N ASN A 27 -17.32 -12.17 13.76
CA ASN A 27 -18.71 -12.61 13.58
C ASN A 27 -19.00 -13.92 14.31
N GLU A 28 -18.11 -14.92 14.20
CA GLU A 28 -18.25 -16.18 14.94
C GLU A 28 -18.25 -15.98 16.47
N PHE A 29 -17.44 -15.04 16.98
CA PHE A 29 -17.43 -14.71 18.42
C PHE A 29 -18.72 -14.03 18.87
N ALA A 30 -19.26 -13.10 18.07
CA ALA A 30 -20.53 -12.45 18.32
C ALA A 30 -21.71 -13.45 18.35
N GLU A 31 -21.64 -14.54 17.57
CA GLU A 31 -22.65 -15.61 17.58
C GLU A 31 -22.57 -16.51 18.82
N LYS A 32 -21.35 -16.78 19.31
CA LYS A 32 -21.10 -17.75 20.39
C LYS A 32 -21.23 -17.16 21.79
N VAL A 33 -21.13 -15.84 21.92
CA VAL A 33 -21.17 -15.17 23.23
C VAL A 33 -22.59 -14.91 23.71
N SER A 34 -22.85 -15.14 25.00
CA SER A 34 -24.16 -14.88 25.62
C SER A 34 -24.30 -13.48 26.22
N ASP A 35 -23.17 -12.85 26.57
CA ASP A 35 -23.16 -11.49 27.10
C ASP A 35 -23.49 -10.48 25.98
N PRO A 36 -24.57 -9.67 26.12
CA PRO A 36 -24.98 -8.74 25.07
C PRO A 36 -23.98 -7.62 24.77
N LEU A 37 -23.24 -7.14 25.78
CA LEU A 37 -22.23 -6.10 25.59
C LEU A 37 -21.03 -6.64 24.83
N LEU A 38 -20.58 -7.85 25.19
CA LEU A 38 -19.47 -8.48 24.50
C LEU A 38 -19.85 -8.86 23.05
N LYS A 39 -21.11 -9.23 22.81
CA LYS A 39 -21.64 -9.41 21.46
C LYS A 39 -21.54 -8.14 20.62
N GLU A 40 -21.96 -7.00 21.18
CA GLU A 40 -21.88 -5.70 20.51
C GLU A 40 -20.44 -5.31 20.16
N VAL A 41 -19.50 -5.53 21.08
CA VAL A 41 -18.07 -5.28 20.84
C VAL A 41 -17.54 -6.08 19.65
N PHE A 42 -17.85 -7.39 19.58
CA PHE A 42 -17.40 -8.21 18.45
C PHE A 42 -18.05 -7.79 17.12
N VAL A 43 -19.31 -7.35 17.14
CA VAL A 43 -19.97 -6.81 15.93
C VAL A 43 -19.27 -5.54 15.45
N GLU A 44 -18.92 -4.61 16.35
CA GLU A 44 -18.20 -3.39 15.95
C GLU A 44 -16.77 -3.69 15.47
N PHE A 45 -16.09 -4.70 16.04
CA PHE A 45 -14.81 -5.17 15.50
C PHE A 45 -14.96 -5.73 14.08
N ALA A 46 -15.91 -6.65 13.85
CA ALA A 46 -16.14 -7.19 12.51
C ALA A 46 -16.44 -6.08 11.47
N LYS A 47 -17.15 -5.03 11.88
CA LYS A 47 -17.44 -3.85 11.05
C LYS A 47 -16.20 -3.00 10.77
N ALA A 48 -15.32 -2.81 11.75
CA ALA A 48 -14.05 -2.11 11.56
C ALA A 48 -13.17 -2.84 10.53
N GLU A 49 -12.99 -4.16 10.70
CA GLU A 49 -12.17 -4.96 9.77
C GLU A 49 -12.79 -5.02 8.37
N THR A 50 -14.13 -5.02 8.26
CA THR A 50 -14.82 -4.86 6.97
C THR A 50 -14.46 -3.53 6.30
N GLY A 51 -14.29 -2.46 7.09
CA GLY A 51 -13.76 -1.18 6.63
C GLY A 51 -12.34 -1.30 6.07
N HIS A 52 -11.46 -2.02 6.77
CA HIS A 52 -10.08 -2.28 6.33
C HIS A 52 -10.03 -3.10 5.03
N VAL A 53 -10.78 -4.20 4.93
CA VAL A 53 -10.94 -5.00 3.69
C VAL A 53 -11.26 -4.11 2.50
N ASN A 54 -12.29 -3.27 2.65
CA ASN A 54 -12.71 -2.36 1.58
C ASN A 54 -11.64 -1.31 1.24
N GLY A 55 -10.89 -0.82 2.24
CA GLY A 55 -9.79 0.13 2.04
C GLY A 55 -8.63 -0.48 1.27
N LEU A 56 -8.18 -1.68 1.69
CA LEU A 56 -7.08 -2.41 1.07
C LEU A 56 -7.40 -2.80 -0.37
N GLN A 57 -8.63 -3.26 -0.66
CA GLN A 57 -9.07 -3.54 -2.02
C GLN A 57 -9.01 -2.30 -2.93
N ARG A 58 -9.46 -1.14 -2.43
CA ARG A 58 -9.37 0.12 -3.20
C ARG A 58 -7.92 0.53 -3.43
N LEU A 59 -7.04 0.36 -2.44
CA LEU A 59 -5.63 0.67 -2.57
C LEU A 59 -4.95 -0.24 -3.61
N LEU A 60 -5.25 -1.54 -3.59
CA LEU A 60 -4.74 -2.48 -4.57
C LEU A 60 -5.20 -2.12 -5.99
N GLN A 61 -6.49 -1.79 -6.17
CA GLN A 61 -7.01 -1.34 -7.45
C GLN A 61 -6.33 -0.05 -7.92
N PHE A 62 -6.16 0.92 -7.02
CA PHE A 62 -5.48 2.18 -7.33
C PHE A 62 -4.04 1.96 -7.83
N ILE A 63 -3.30 1.03 -7.23
CA ILE A 63 -1.94 0.67 -7.69
C ILE A 63 -2.01 -0.03 -9.06
N GLN A 64 -2.97 -0.93 -9.26
CA GLN A 64 -3.14 -1.68 -10.50
C GLN A 64 -3.56 -0.81 -11.69
N ASP A 65 -4.36 0.23 -11.44
CA ASP A 65 -4.80 1.18 -12.46
C ASP A 65 -3.64 2.03 -13.00
N GLY A 66 -2.55 2.20 -12.22
CA GLY A 66 -1.32 2.88 -12.66
C GLY A 66 -1.48 4.39 -12.90
N GLU A 67 -2.59 5.00 -12.49
CA GLU A 67 -2.86 6.43 -12.72
C GLU A 67 -2.16 7.37 -11.73
N HIS A 68 -1.38 6.82 -10.79
CA HIS A 68 -0.68 7.57 -9.76
C HIS A 68 0.73 8.00 -10.18
N GLU A 69 1.22 9.08 -9.57
CA GLU A 69 2.60 9.52 -9.77
C GLU A 69 3.57 8.66 -8.94
N VAL A 70 4.74 8.37 -9.52
CA VAL A 70 5.83 7.71 -8.81
C VAL A 70 6.76 8.77 -8.23
N LYS A 71 6.87 8.78 -6.90
CA LYS A 71 7.59 9.80 -6.14
C LYS A 71 8.46 9.18 -5.09
N PHE A 72 9.61 9.81 -4.85
CA PHE A 72 10.55 9.45 -3.81
C PHE A 72 10.92 10.67 -2.99
N TYR A 73 11.27 10.46 -1.73
CA TYR A 73 12.00 11.47 -0.97
C TYR A 73 13.48 11.41 -1.35
N CYS A 74 14.06 12.55 -1.70
CA CYS A 74 15.46 12.66 -2.06
C CYS A 74 16.35 12.17 -0.90
N PRO A 75 17.22 11.17 -1.10
CA PRO A 75 18.10 10.65 -0.05
C PRO A 75 19.14 11.66 0.47
N VAL A 76 19.35 12.77 -0.25
CA VAL A 76 20.34 13.81 0.10
C VAL A 76 19.74 14.92 0.95
N CYS A 77 18.50 15.34 0.67
CA CYS A 77 17.89 16.51 1.30
C CYS A 77 16.43 16.34 1.75
N GLY A 78 15.82 15.17 1.53
CA GLY A 78 14.44 14.88 1.91
C GLY A 78 13.36 15.47 1.02
N TRP A 79 13.70 16.27 0.00
CA TRP A 79 12.70 16.87 -0.90
C TRP A 79 12.11 15.86 -1.89
N GLU A 80 10.86 16.07 -2.33
CA GLU A 80 10.19 15.22 -3.32
C GLU A 80 10.96 15.19 -4.67
N VAL A 81 11.18 13.98 -5.18
CA VAL A 81 11.65 13.67 -6.53
C VAL A 81 10.51 12.95 -7.24
N ASN A 82 9.98 13.57 -8.29
CA ASN A 82 8.77 13.11 -8.97
C ASN A 82 9.13 12.62 -10.38
N PHE A 83 8.82 11.35 -10.68
CA PHE A 83 9.00 10.71 -11.98
C PHE A 83 7.73 10.74 -12.85
N GLY A 84 6.63 11.31 -12.34
CA GLY A 84 5.37 11.44 -13.04
C GLY A 84 4.57 10.14 -13.07
N ARG A 85 3.58 10.09 -13.97
CA ARG A 85 2.74 8.90 -14.19
C ARG A 85 3.38 7.98 -15.20
N ASN A 86 3.30 6.66 -14.98
CA ASN A 86 3.84 5.63 -15.86
C ASN A 86 5.32 5.80 -16.26
N PRO A 87 6.24 6.05 -15.31
CA PRO A 87 7.66 6.15 -15.64
C PRO A 87 8.24 4.80 -16.07
N LYS A 88 9.36 4.86 -16.78
CA LYS A 88 10.12 3.70 -17.23
C LYS A 88 11.41 3.59 -16.45
N ILE A 89 11.88 2.37 -16.25
CA ILE A 89 13.23 2.13 -15.72
C ILE A 89 14.26 2.82 -16.62
N GLY A 90 15.17 3.57 -16.01
CA GLY A 90 16.13 4.44 -16.69
C GLY A 90 15.68 5.90 -16.83
N ASP A 91 14.41 6.22 -16.57
CA ASP A 91 13.96 7.62 -16.52
C ASP A 91 14.71 8.37 -15.42
N GLN A 92 14.97 9.66 -15.66
CA GLN A 92 15.74 10.50 -14.76
C GLN A 92 14.89 11.65 -14.22
N ALA A 93 15.06 11.94 -12.94
CA ALA A 93 14.44 13.09 -12.31
C ALA A 93 15.49 13.88 -11.49
N ARG A 94 15.43 15.21 -11.61
CA ARG A 94 16.27 16.12 -10.84
C ARG A 94 15.53 16.57 -9.58
N CYS A 95 16.15 16.42 -8.41
CA CYS A 95 15.65 17.01 -7.19
C CYS A 95 15.63 18.54 -7.31
N ARG A 96 14.45 19.16 -7.15
CA ARG A 96 14.30 20.63 -7.29
C ARG A 96 14.95 21.44 -6.17
N MET A 97 15.26 20.80 -5.03
CA MET A 97 15.90 21.44 -3.90
C MET A 97 17.43 21.42 -4.00
N CYS A 98 18.04 20.24 -4.13
CA CYS A 98 19.50 20.10 -4.11
C CYS A 98 20.16 19.93 -5.49
N GLY A 99 19.36 19.79 -6.56
CA GLY A 99 19.85 19.66 -7.93
C GLY A 99 20.42 18.28 -8.30
N VAL A 100 20.52 17.34 -7.35
CA VAL A 100 20.98 15.97 -7.61
C VAL A 100 20.03 15.25 -8.57
N ILE A 101 20.60 14.49 -9.51
CA ILE A 101 19.85 13.70 -10.49
C ILE A 101 19.79 12.26 -10.00
N PHE A 102 18.60 11.68 -10.12
CA PHE A 102 18.33 10.29 -9.80
C PHE A 102 17.78 9.58 -11.03
N GLU A 103 18.19 8.34 -11.21
CA GLU A 103 17.65 7.40 -12.19
C GLU A 103 16.69 6.44 -11.49
N LEU A 104 15.53 6.19 -12.11
CA LEU A 104 14.59 5.17 -11.65
C LEU A 104 15.14 3.78 -11.99
N ILE A 105 15.27 2.93 -10.99
CA ILE A 105 15.74 1.55 -11.11
C ILE A 105 14.70 0.58 -10.53
N GLU A 106 14.82 -0.70 -10.84
CA GLU A 106 14.00 -1.76 -10.24
C GLU A 106 14.91 -2.71 -9.45
N ILE A 107 14.56 -2.97 -8.20
CA ILE A 107 15.23 -3.94 -7.34
C ILE A 107 14.16 -4.91 -6.84
N GLY A 108 14.29 -6.20 -7.19
CA GLY A 108 13.39 -7.23 -6.70
C GLY A 108 11.92 -7.08 -7.13
N GLY A 109 11.62 -6.27 -8.15
CA GLY A 109 10.25 -5.97 -8.59
C GLY A 109 9.64 -4.70 -7.98
N ASP A 110 10.42 -3.94 -7.21
CA ASP A 110 10.04 -2.66 -6.63
C ASP A 110 10.85 -1.50 -7.23
N TYR A 111 10.21 -0.35 -7.40
CA TYR A 111 10.89 0.86 -7.84
C TYR A 111 11.81 1.39 -6.73
N ASP A 112 13.00 1.82 -7.14
CA ASP A 112 13.96 2.52 -6.29
C ASP A 112 14.69 3.58 -7.12
N ILE A 113 15.52 4.41 -6.47
CA ILE A 113 16.26 5.48 -7.12
C ILE A 113 17.77 5.36 -6.89
N ARG A 114 18.53 5.48 -7.98
CA ARG A 114 19.99 5.55 -7.95
C ARG A 114 20.47 6.96 -8.23
N ARG A 115 21.32 7.49 -7.37
CA ARG A 115 22.00 8.77 -7.61
C ARG A 115 22.97 8.64 -8.78
N LEU A 116 22.93 9.62 -9.70
CA LEU A 116 23.92 9.82 -10.75
C LEU A 116 24.97 10.87 -10.34
#